data_AF-A0A2H8TP90-F1
#
_entry.id   AF-A0A2H8TP90-F1
#
_cell.length_a   1.000
_cell.length_b   1.000
_cell.length_c   1.000
_cell.angle_alpha   90.00
_cell.angle_beta   90.00
_cell.angle_gamma   90.00
#
_symmetry.space_group_name_H-M   'P 1'
#
loop_
_entity.id
_entity.type
_entity.pdbx_description
1 polymer ?
#
loop_
_entity_poly.entity_id
_entity_poly.type
_entity_poly.pdbx_seq_one_letter_code
_entity_poly.pdbx_strand_id
1 'polypeptide(L)'
;MLTYIDVHLFYTLPVIGVLSLIAQPFLNRSEVFKITLLSTIAFVYTTPWDNYVIHNQGWSYPPEKILGFIGYIPIEEYMFFILQTVLTSLWALLCVRWSTPCLNFNYDKYSYQLIRWIPIAFLAIATIVGYIITIPGQATFYLGCILWWVSPVVIFMWYGAGNFFVKKIIPCSFAIVVPTLYLCWVDRMALKENIWHIGENTMLNIFVIEDLPLEEALFFFISNVIIVLGGTSFDKARGIIETYTLEYQQRFSFSWTYFRQLFWAFMASEYNMPQIVTKDIKKSIEIIKAASKSFTIASFLFQSGKKFVDIIFLSIRHSPL
;
A
#
# COMPACT_ATOMS: atom_id res chain seq x y z
N MET A 1 -13.38 4.70 31.27
CA MET A 1 -13.88 4.12 30.01
C MET A 1 -12.96 4.58 28.91
N LEU A 2 -12.43 3.67 28.11
CA LEU A 2 -11.65 4.03 26.93
C LEU A 2 -12.61 4.57 25.85
N THR A 3 -12.28 5.70 25.23
CA THR A 3 -12.99 6.28 24.08
C THR A 3 -12.28 5.91 22.78
N TYR A 4 -12.90 6.13 21.62
CA TYR A 4 -12.25 5.82 20.35
C TYR A 4 -11.00 6.70 20.12
N ILE A 5 -11.05 7.97 20.51
CA ILE A 5 -9.87 8.84 20.40
C ILE A 5 -8.70 8.34 21.28
N ASP A 6 -8.99 7.75 22.45
CA ASP A 6 -7.96 7.15 23.31
C ASP A 6 -7.27 5.97 22.63
N VAL A 7 -7.99 5.19 21.80
CA VAL A 7 -7.38 4.11 21.01
C VAL A 7 -6.29 4.67 20.09
N HIS A 8 -6.61 5.75 19.37
CA HIS A 8 -5.65 6.39 18.48
C HIS A 8 -4.48 7.01 19.25
N LEU A 9 -4.74 7.64 20.39
CA LEU A 9 -3.71 8.28 21.21
C LEU A 9 -2.74 7.28 21.86
N PHE A 10 -3.23 6.13 22.32
CA PHE A 10 -2.40 5.17 23.06
C PHE A 10 -1.78 4.08 22.19
N TYR A 11 -2.47 3.65 21.13
CA TYR A 11 -2.00 2.55 20.30
C TYR A 11 -1.46 3.07 18.96
N THR A 12 -2.24 3.83 18.20
CA THR A 12 -1.89 4.14 16.81
C THR A 12 -0.81 5.23 16.67
N LEU A 13 -1.00 6.39 17.31
CA LEU A 13 -0.14 7.56 17.17
C LEU A 13 1.28 7.35 17.71
N PRO A 14 1.50 6.71 18.88
CA PRO A 14 2.84 6.46 19.39
C PRO A 14 3.66 5.58 18.43
N VAL A 15 3.03 4.55 17.85
CA VAL A 15 3.67 3.67 16.87
C VAL A 15 4.02 4.44 15.59
N ILE A 16 3.11 5.26 15.08
CA ILE A 16 3.39 6.16 13.94
C ILE A 16 4.56 7.10 14.26
N GLY A 17 4.61 7.66 15.48
CA GLY A 17 5.70 8.52 15.93
C GLY A 17 7.05 7.81 15.90
N VAL A 18 7.13 6.60 16.48
CA VAL A 18 8.34 5.78 16.46
C VAL A 18 8.74 5.40 15.03
N LEU A 19 7.79 4.94 14.20
CA LEU A 19 8.05 4.61 12.81
C LEU A 19 8.52 5.83 12.01
N SER A 20 7.98 7.01 12.27
CA SER A 20 8.40 8.27 11.63
C SER A 20 9.83 8.63 11.99
N LEU A 21 10.24 8.45 13.26
CA LEU A 21 11.62 8.67 13.70
C LEU A 21 12.59 7.69 13.04
N ILE A 22 12.25 6.40 12.98
CA ILE A 22 13.06 5.37 12.33
C ILE A 22 13.15 5.61 10.81
N ALA A 23 12.04 6.01 10.19
CA ALA A 23 11.95 6.28 8.77
C ALA A 23 12.48 7.67 8.38
N GLN A 24 12.78 8.56 9.33
CA GLN A 24 13.20 9.93 9.07
C GLN A 24 14.36 10.05 8.06
N PRO A 25 15.45 9.24 8.13
CA PRO A 25 16.56 9.32 7.17
C PRO A 25 16.14 8.98 5.72
N PHE A 26 14.99 8.34 5.57
CA PHE A 26 14.49 7.76 4.34
C PHE A 26 13.33 8.54 3.72
N LEU A 27 12.69 9.41 4.50
CA LEU A 27 11.59 10.27 4.07
C LEU A 27 12.11 11.44 3.23
N ASN A 28 12.01 11.29 1.90
CA ASN A 28 12.24 12.37 0.95
C ASN A 28 10.90 12.97 0.47
N ARG A 29 10.96 14.08 -0.29
CA ARG A 29 9.76 14.76 -0.81
C ARG A 29 8.84 13.82 -1.62
N SER A 30 9.40 12.86 -2.34
CA SER A 30 8.63 11.89 -3.11
C SER A 30 7.94 10.85 -2.22
N GLU A 31 8.58 10.41 -1.13
CA GLU A 31 7.97 9.50 -0.16
C GLU A 31 6.84 10.19 0.61
N VAL A 32 7.07 11.43 1.07
CA VAL A 32 6.02 12.24 1.71
C VAL A 32 4.84 12.41 0.76
N PHE A 33 5.10 12.78 -0.50
CA PHE A 33 4.05 12.89 -1.51
C PHE A 33 3.30 11.58 -1.74
N LYS A 34 4.00 10.43 -1.80
CA LYS A 34 3.38 9.10 -1.92
C LYS A 34 2.44 8.83 -0.75
N ILE A 35 2.89 9.04 0.49
CA ILE A 35 2.08 8.79 1.69
C ILE A 35 0.86 9.72 1.73
N THR A 36 1.04 11.00 1.44
CA THR A 36 -0.06 11.97 1.38
C THR A 36 -1.07 11.59 0.29
N LEU A 37 -0.60 11.25 -0.92
CA LEU A 37 -1.46 10.83 -2.03
C LEU A 37 -2.29 9.60 -1.65
N LEU A 38 -1.66 8.57 -1.09
CA LEU A 38 -2.37 7.36 -0.66
C LEU A 38 -3.38 7.67 0.45
N SER A 39 -3.03 8.51 1.42
CA SER A 39 -3.93 8.89 2.51
C SER A 39 -5.14 9.67 2.01
N THR A 40 -4.95 10.59 1.06
CA THR A 40 -6.05 11.33 0.43
C THR A 40 -6.95 10.40 -0.38
N ILE A 41 -6.38 9.47 -1.16
CA ILE A 41 -7.17 8.51 -1.93
C ILE A 41 -7.96 7.59 -1.00
N ALA A 42 -7.33 7.04 0.05
CA ALA A 42 -7.99 6.19 1.03
C ALA A 42 -9.16 6.93 1.69
N PHE A 43 -8.94 8.16 2.16
CA PHE A 43 -9.99 8.99 2.73
C PHE A 43 -11.17 9.16 1.76
N VAL A 44 -10.92 9.63 0.54
CA VAL A 44 -11.99 9.93 -0.44
C VAL A 44 -12.71 8.66 -0.90
N TYR A 45 -11.98 7.57 -1.09
CA TYR A 45 -12.52 6.32 -1.62
C TYR A 45 -13.29 5.51 -0.58
N THR A 46 -12.84 5.50 0.68
CA THR A 46 -13.48 4.75 1.76
C THR A 46 -14.70 5.48 2.33
N THR A 47 -14.69 6.83 2.37
CA THR A 47 -15.80 7.63 2.90
C THR A 47 -17.20 7.23 2.39
N PRO A 48 -17.48 7.09 1.08
CA PRO A 48 -18.81 6.70 0.61
C PRO A 48 -19.17 5.25 0.97
N TRP A 49 -18.17 4.36 1.00
CA TRP A 49 -18.37 2.96 1.35
C TRP A 49 -18.71 2.79 2.84
N ASP A 50 -17.95 3.43 3.74
CA ASP A 50 -18.22 3.41 5.17
C ASP A 50 -19.60 3.99 5.51
N ASN A 51 -19.98 5.11 4.88
CA ASN A 51 -21.32 5.68 5.07
C ASN A 51 -22.40 4.68 4.67
N TYR A 52 -22.21 3.93 3.58
CA TYR A 52 -23.16 2.91 3.14
C TYR A 52 -23.23 1.73 4.12
N VAL A 53 -22.09 1.26 4.64
CA VAL A 53 -22.03 0.16 5.60
C VAL A 53 -22.71 0.53 6.92
N ILE A 54 -22.39 1.71 7.48
CA ILE A 54 -23.00 2.20 8.74
C ILE A 54 -24.50 2.42 8.58
N HIS A 55 -24.91 3.06 7.48
CA HIS A 55 -26.31 3.34 7.23
C HIS A 55 -27.17 2.07 7.21
N ASN A 56 -26.61 0.96 6.73
CA ASN A 56 -27.26 -0.35 6.69
C ASN A 56 -26.94 -1.23 7.92
N GLN A 57 -26.50 -0.62 9.03
CA GLN A 57 -26.24 -1.29 10.31
C GLN A 57 -25.16 -2.38 10.26
N GLY A 58 -24.21 -2.27 9.33
CA GLY A 58 -23.05 -3.18 9.30
C GLY A 58 -22.20 -3.08 10.56
N TRP A 59 -22.07 -1.87 11.10
CA TRP A 59 -21.51 -1.61 12.42
C TRP A 59 -22.12 -0.34 13.03
N SER A 60 -21.91 -0.14 14.33
CA SER A 60 -22.46 0.97 15.12
C SER A 60 -21.52 1.41 16.23
N TYR A 61 -21.65 2.66 16.66
CA TYR A 61 -20.82 3.27 17.69
C TYR A 61 -21.70 3.87 18.79
N PRO A 62 -21.44 3.56 20.08
CA PRO A 62 -22.10 4.25 21.18
C PRO A 62 -21.75 5.75 21.17
N PRO A 63 -22.74 6.67 21.18
CA PRO A 63 -22.50 8.10 21.12
C PRO A 63 -21.57 8.64 22.22
N GLU A 64 -21.54 7.99 23.38
CA GLU A 64 -20.71 8.34 24.54
C GLU A 64 -19.21 7.97 24.37
N LYS A 65 -18.86 7.18 23.34
CA LYS A 65 -17.49 6.71 23.07
C LYS A 65 -16.78 7.47 21.95
N ILE A 66 -17.48 8.38 21.28
CA ILE A 66 -17.01 9.11 20.10
C ILE A 66 -17.21 10.62 20.27
N LEU A 67 -16.44 11.42 19.54
CA LEU A 67 -16.49 12.88 19.58
C LEU A 67 -17.68 13.46 18.79
N GLY A 68 -18.12 12.76 17.75
CA GLY A 68 -19.23 13.16 16.91
C GLY A 68 -19.20 12.50 15.54
N PHE A 69 -20.24 12.78 14.74
CA PHE A 69 -20.41 12.22 13.40
C PHE A 69 -20.27 13.28 12.31
N ILE A 70 -19.70 12.88 11.17
CA ILE A 70 -19.82 13.60 9.90
C ILE A 70 -20.47 12.64 8.90
N GLY A 71 -21.72 12.93 8.54
CA GLY A 71 -22.58 11.94 7.89
C GLY A 71 -22.97 10.85 8.90
N TYR A 72 -22.74 9.59 8.56
CA TYR A 72 -22.96 8.46 9.47
C TYR A 72 -21.66 7.99 10.18
N ILE A 73 -20.50 8.52 9.75
CA ILE A 73 -19.19 8.05 10.19
C ILE A 73 -18.68 8.88 11.38
N PRO A 74 -18.17 8.26 12.47
CA PRO A 74 -17.49 8.97 13.54
C PRO A 74 -16.24 9.72 13.04
N ILE A 75 -15.91 10.86 13.65
CA ILE A 75 -14.69 11.62 13.30
C ILE A 75 -13.43 10.74 13.42
N GLU A 76 -13.41 9.84 14.38
CA GLU A 76 -12.32 8.93 14.68
C GLU A 76 -12.09 7.88 13.58
N GLU A 77 -13.12 7.50 12.81
CA GLU A 77 -12.95 6.61 11.65
C GLU A 77 -12.26 7.32 10.48
N TYR A 78 -12.62 8.59 10.25
CA TYR A 78 -11.89 9.41 9.28
C TYR A 78 -10.41 9.56 9.65
N MET A 79 -10.11 9.67 10.96
CA MET A 79 -8.74 9.63 11.46
C MET A 79 -8.12 8.25 11.20
N PHE A 80 -8.84 7.17 11.48
CA PHE A 80 -8.38 5.80 11.25
C PHE A 80 -7.94 5.57 9.79
N PHE A 81 -8.71 6.01 8.79
CA PHE A 81 -8.33 5.86 7.38
C PHE A 81 -6.94 6.46 7.07
N ILE A 82 -6.68 7.65 7.61
CA ILE A 82 -5.42 8.37 7.42
C ILE A 82 -4.31 7.71 8.24
N LEU A 83 -4.55 7.44 9.52
CA LEU A 83 -3.56 6.90 10.44
C LEU A 83 -3.11 5.49 10.02
N GLN A 84 -4.05 4.62 9.63
CA GLN A 84 -3.72 3.31 9.06
C GLN A 84 -2.85 3.47 7.82
N THR A 85 -3.24 4.35 6.89
CA THR A 85 -2.49 4.56 5.65
C THR A 85 -1.07 5.04 5.93
N VAL A 86 -0.89 5.96 6.88
CA VAL A 86 0.43 6.46 7.30
C VAL A 86 1.24 5.36 7.97
N LEU A 87 0.66 4.64 8.94
CA LEU A 87 1.32 3.54 9.66
C LEU A 87 1.84 2.48 8.69
N THR A 88 0.94 1.95 7.85
CA THR A 88 1.27 0.89 6.89
C THR A 88 2.26 1.38 5.85
N SER A 89 2.16 2.63 5.38
CA SER A 89 3.11 3.18 4.40
C SER A 89 4.51 3.40 5.00
N LEU A 90 4.61 3.86 6.24
CA LEU A 90 5.90 4.02 6.94
C LEU A 90 6.56 2.66 7.18
N TRP A 91 5.80 1.67 7.63
CA TRP A 91 6.30 0.30 7.78
C TRP A 91 6.71 -0.31 6.43
N ALA A 92 5.89 -0.15 5.39
CA ALA A 92 6.19 -0.61 4.04
C ALA A 92 7.45 0.04 3.48
N LEU A 93 7.69 1.32 3.76
CA LEU A 93 8.93 2.01 3.39
C LEU A 93 10.16 1.31 3.99
N LEU A 94 10.09 0.88 5.26
CA LEU A 94 11.18 0.15 5.92
C LEU A 94 11.37 -1.27 5.38
N CYS A 95 10.33 -1.92 4.87
CA CYS A 95 10.43 -3.28 4.30
C CYS A 95 10.86 -3.29 2.82
N VAL A 96 10.29 -2.41 2.00
CA VAL A 96 10.31 -2.52 0.52
C VAL A 96 11.46 -1.73 -0.14
N ARG A 97 12.03 -0.75 0.56
CA ARG A 97 13.04 0.17 0.00
C ARG A 97 14.36 -0.48 -0.42
N TRP A 98 14.70 -1.63 0.14
CA TRP A 98 16.04 -2.24 0.03
C TRP A 98 16.36 -2.87 -1.33
N SER A 99 15.56 -2.58 -2.36
CA SER A 99 15.75 -3.09 -3.71
C SER A 99 15.41 -2.02 -4.74
N THR A 100 16.39 -1.74 -5.60
CA THR A 100 16.27 -0.80 -6.73
C THR A 100 15.10 -1.21 -7.63
N PRO A 101 14.11 -0.33 -7.86
CA PRO A 101 12.92 -0.68 -8.63
C PRO A 101 13.23 -1.34 -9.98
N CYS A 102 14.16 -0.80 -10.76
CA CYS A 102 14.47 -1.27 -12.11
C CYS A 102 14.98 -2.73 -12.20
N LEU A 103 15.52 -3.28 -11.10
CA LEU A 103 16.00 -4.66 -11.05
C LEU A 103 14.86 -5.68 -10.89
N ASN A 104 13.66 -5.21 -10.55
CA ASN A 104 12.49 -6.03 -10.31
C ASN A 104 11.49 -5.97 -11.47
N PHE A 105 11.89 -5.45 -12.64
CA PHE A 105 11.06 -5.46 -13.84
C PHE A 105 11.04 -6.84 -14.48
N ASN A 106 9.85 -7.27 -14.89
CA ASN A 106 9.59 -8.51 -15.57
C ASN A 106 9.54 -8.30 -17.09
N TYR A 107 10.56 -8.79 -17.78
CA TYR A 107 10.68 -8.73 -19.24
C TYR A 107 10.10 -9.96 -19.94
N ASP A 108 9.77 -11.04 -19.21
CA ASP A 108 9.16 -12.21 -19.81
C ASP A 108 7.67 -11.96 -20.07
N LYS A 109 7.30 -11.82 -21.35
CA LYS A 109 5.94 -11.48 -21.77
C LYS A 109 4.92 -12.53 -21.32
N TYR A 110 5.28 -13.81 -21.33
CA TYR A 110 4.36 -14.88 -20.96
C TYR A 110 4.04 -14.84 -19.47
N SER A 111 5.07 -14.89 -18.61
CA SER A 111 4.91 -14.71 -17.17
C SER A 111 4.18 -13.41 -16.83
N TYR A 112 4.52 -12.33 -17.53
CA TYR A 112 3.93 -11.01 -17.30
C TYR A 112 2.41 -11.00 -17.52
N GLN A 113 1.95 -11.60 -18.62
CA GLN A 113 0.53 -11.67 -18.95
C GLN A 113 -0.24 -12.58 -18.00
N LEU A 114 0.33 -13.72 -17.59
CA LEU A 114 -0.31 -14.61 -16.63
C LEU A 114 -0.47 -13.94 -15.26
N ILE A 115 0.61 -13.34 -14.74
CA ILE A 115 0.59 -12.62 -13.46
C ILE A 115 -0.42 -11.46 -13.51
N ARG A 116 -0.57 -10.79 -14.66
CA ARG A 116 -1.55 -9.72 -14.82
C ARG A 116 -2.98 -10.26 -14.84
N TRP A 117 -3.29 -11.17 -15.76
CA TRP A 117 -4.69 -11.46 -16.10
C TRP A 117 -5.36 -12.49 -15.19
N ILE A 118 -4.63 -13.46 -14.62
CA ILE A 118 -5.23 -14.47 -13.75
C ILE A 118 -5.82 -13.83 -12.48
N PRO A 119 -5.09 -13.00 -11.71
CA PRO A 119 -5.65 -12.36 -10.52
C PRO A 119 -6.74 -11.35 -10.88
N ILE A 120 -6.63 -10.64 -12.01
CA ILE A 120 -7.68 -9.72 -12.48
C ILE A 120 -8.98 -10.47 -12.75
N ALA A 121 -8.93 -11.61 -13.44
CA ALA A 121 -10.12 -12.42 -13.72
C ALA A 121 -10.76 -12.92 -12.41
N PHE A 122 -9.95 -13.40 -11.47
CA PHE A 122 -10.43 -13.82 -10.15
C PHE A 122 -11.10 -12.67 -9.38
N LEU A 123 -10.46 -11.49 -9.32
CA LEU A 123 -11.01 -10.32 -8.64
C LEU A 123 -12.27 -9.78 -9.34
N ALA A 124 -12.37 -9.89 -10.67
CA ALA A 124 -13.58 -9.51 -11.39
C ALA A 124 -14.77 -10.41 -10.99
N ILE A 125 -14.55 -11.72 -10.87
CA ILE A 125 -15.56 -12.65 -10.36
C ILE A 125 -15.90 -12.30 -8.90
N ALA A 126 -14.89 -12.04 -8.05
CA ALA A 126 -15.11 -11.64 -6.67
C ALA A 126 -15.92 -10.35 -6.53
N THR A 127 -15.73 -9.39 -7.46
CA THR A 127 -16.54 -8.16 -7.52
C THR A 127 -18.00 -8.46 -7.78
N ILE A 128 -18.28 -9.30 -8.79
CA ILE A 128 -19.64 -9.69 -9.18
C ILE A 128 -20.33 -10.46 -8.04
N VAL A 129 -19.63 -11.44 -7.47
CA VAL A 129 -20.13 -12.21 -6.32
C VAL A 129 -20.38 -11.29 -5.13
N GLY A 130 -19.41 -10.42 -4.79
CA GLY A 130 -19.53 -9.43 -3.72
C GLY A 130 -20.76 -8.56 -3.88
N TYR A 131 -21.02 -8.04 -5.08
CA TYR A 131 -22.21 -7.25 -5.37
C TYR A 131 -23.51 -8.04 -5.18
N ILE A 132 -23.57 -9.29 -5.67
CA ILE A 132 -24.77 -10.14 -5.56
C ILE A 132 -25.10 -10.48 -4.11
N ILE A 133 -24.10 -10.72 -3.26
CA ILE A 133 -24.30 -11.11 -1.86
C ILE A 133 -24.48 -9.91 -0.91
N THR A 134 -24.35 -8.67 -1.42
CA THR A 134 -24.55 -7.43 -0.64
C THR A 134 -26.04 -7.12 -0.54
N ILE A 135 -26.75 -7.89 0.29
CA ILE A 135 -28.16 -7.66 0.57
C ILE A 135 -28.27 -7.15 2.02
N PRO A 136 -28.74 -5.91 2.25
CA PRO A 136 -28.90 -5.37 3.59
C PRO A 136 -29.71 -6.30 4.51
N GLY A 137 -29.24 -6.49 5.75
CA GLY A 137 -29.86 -7.36 6.74
C GLY A 137 -29.57 -8.86 6.61
N GLN A 138 -28.72 -9.28 5.68
CA GLN A 138 -28.22 -10.67 5.60
C GLN A 138 -26.81 -10.78 6.18
N ALA A 139 -26.48 -11.97 6.71
CA ALA A 139 -25.17 -12.29 7.26
C ALA A 139 -24.00 -12.10 6.26
N THR A 140 -24.27 -12.15 4.95
CA THR A 140 -23.25 -11.96 3.90
C THR A 140 -23.02 -10.49 3.55
N PHE A 141 -23.81 -9.56 4.10
CA PHE A 141 -23.78 -8.15 3.74
C PHE A 141 -22.39 -7.55 3.88
N TYR A 142 -21.75 -7.73 5.04
CA TYR A 142 -20.46 -7.11 5.31
C TYR A 142 -19.35 -7.67 4.43
N LEU A 143 -19.28 -8.99 4.26
CA LEU A 143 -18.34 -9.64 3.34
C LEU A 143 -18.55 -9.18 1.89
N GLY A 144 -19.80 -9.09 1.45
CA GLY A 144 -20.16 -8.55 0.14
C GLY A 144 -19.61 -7.15 -0.07
N CYS A 145 -19.87 -6.27 0.91
CA CYS A 145 -19.36 -4.89 0.97
C CYS A 145 -17.86 -4.81 0.79
N ILE A 146 -17.09 -5.63 1.51
CA ILE A 146 -15.63 -5.68 1.38
C ILE A 146 -15.25 -6.11 -0.05
N LEU A 147 -15.84 -7.17 -0.58
CA LEU A 147 -15.46 -7.72 -1.88
C LEU A 147 -15.70 -6.76 -3.05
N TRP A 148 -16.86 -6.11 -3.14
CA TRP A 148 -17.15 -5.22 -4.27
C TRP A 148 -16.43 -3.87 -4.17
N TRP A 149 -16.09 -3.41 -2.96
CA TRP A 149 -15.30 -2.19 -2.73
C TRP A 149 -13.82 -2.38 -3.07
N VAL A 150 -13.23 -3.48 -2.62
CA VAL A 150 -11.79 -3.74 -2.77
C VAL A 150 -11.42 -4.06 -4.21
N SER A 151 -12.19 -4.97 -4.80
CA SER A 151 -11.77 -5.66 -6.02
C SER A 151 -11.50 -4.71 -7.19
N PRO A 152 -12.32 -3.68 -7.49
CA PRO A 152 -12.04 -2.73 -8.57
C PRO A 152 -10.71 -1.98 -8.40
N VAL A 153 -10.39 -1.56 -7.18
CA VAL A 153 -9.16 -0.81 -6.88
C VAL A 153 -7.94 -1.71 -6.98
N VAL A 154 -8.04 -2.93 -6.45
CA VAL A 154 -6.96 -3.91 -6.58
C VAL A 154 -6.76 -4.31 -8.03
N ILE A 155 -7.81 -4.50 -8.83
CA ILE A 155 -7.70 -4.77 -10.29
C ILE A 155 -6.92 -3.66 -10.99
N PHE A 156 -7.29 -2.40 -10.74
CA PHE A 156 -6.64 -1.25 -11.36
C PHE A 156 -5.15 -1.20 -11.00
N MET A 157 -4.80 -1.30 -9.71
CA MET A 157 -3.40 -1.24 -9.28
C MET A 157 -2.60 -2.48 -9.71
N TRP A 158 -3.22 -3.67 -9.68
CA TRP A 158 -2.61 -4.92 -10.11
C TRP A 158 -2.29 -4.92 -11.61
N TYR A 159 -3.14 -4.30 -12.43
CA TYR A 159 -2.88 -4.14 -13.86
C TYR A 159 -1.57 -3.41 -14.14
N GLY A 160 -1.32 -2.31 -13.40
CA GLY A 160 -0.13 -1.47 -13.57
C GLY A 160 1.11 -1.98 -12.85
N ALA A 161 0.96 -2.62 -11.68
CA ALA A 161 2.07 -2.93 -10.78
C ALA A 161 2.10 -4.36 -10.20
N GLY A 162 1.16 -5.24 -10.57
CA GLY A 162 1.09 -6.61 -10.03
C GLY A 162 2.35 -7.43 -10.31
N ASN A 163 2.97 -7.26 -11.47
CA ASN A 163 4.25 -7.91 -11.80
C ASN A 163 5.40 -7.45 -10.88
N PHE A 164 5.51 -6.14 -10.68
CA PHE A 164 6.48 -5.55 -9.77
C PHE A 164 6.25 -5.99 -8.32
N PHE A 165 4.99 -6.05 -7.89
CA PHE A 165 4.59 -6.54 -6.58
C PHE A 165 5.02 -8.00 -6.37
N VAL A 166 4.76 -8.89 -7.33
CA VAL A 166 5.17 -10.31 -7.25
C VAL A 166 6.69 -10.46 -7.15
N LYS A 167 7.47 -9.64 -7.86
CA LYS A 167 8.94 -9.65 -7.73
C LYS A 167 9.42 -9.20 -6.35
N LYS A 168 8.62 -8.41 -5.64
CA LYS A 168 8.86 -7.96 -4.26
C LYS A 168 7.93 -8.64 -3.25
N ILE A 169 7.44 -9.85 -3.53
CA ILE A 169 6.41 -10.49 -2.70
C ILE A 169 6.83 -10.65 -1.24
N ILE A 170 8.08 -11.03 -0.97
CA ILE A 170 8.56 -11.24 0.40
C ILE A 170 8.49 -9.95 1.23
N PRO A 171 9.18 -8.84 0.87
CA PRO A 171 9.09 -7.61 1.64
C PRO A 171 7.68 -7.01 1.64
N CYS A 172 6.89 -7.18 0.57
CA CYS A 172 5.49 -6.73 0.55
C CYS A 172 4.62 -7.54 1.53
N SER A 173 4.81 -8.85 1.62
CA SER A 173 4.08 -9.68 2.59
C SER A 173 4.39 -9.27 4.03
N PHE A 174 5.64 -8.97 4.37
CA PHE A 174 5.97 -8.40 5.69
C PHE A 174 5.34 -7.02 5.92
N ALA A 175 5.29 -6.19 4.87
CA ALA A 175 4.64 -4.89 4.92
C ALA A 175 3.12 -4.97 5.12
N ILE A 176 2.48 -6.10 4.77
CA ILE A 176 1.03 -6.32 4.92
C ILE A 176 0.73 -7.03 6.24
N VAL A 177 1.40 -8.15 6.52
CA VAL A 177 1.08 -9.04 7.63
C VAL A 177 1.32 -8.35 8.98
N VAL A 178 2.43 -7.62 9.15
CA VAL A 178 2.76 -7.01 10.44
C VAL A 178 1.75 -5.92 10.84
N PRO A 179 1.42 -4.94 9.98
CA PRO A 179 0.36 -3.98 10.29
C PRO A 179 -1.00 -4.64 10.47
N THR A 180 -1.33 -5.68 9.70
CA THR A 180 -2.60 -6.41 9.86
C THR A 180 -2.71 -7.04 11.23
N LEU A 181 -1.70 -7.81 11.66
CA LEU A 181 -1.71 -8.42 12.99
C LEU A 181 -1.76 -7.39 14.11
N TYR A 182 -1.07 -6.27 13.94
CA TYR A 182 -1.09 -5.17 14.91
C TYR A 182 -2.47 -4.52 15.00
N LEU A 183 -3.10 -4.20 13.87
CA LEU A 183 -4.43 -3.58 13.85
C LEU A 183 -5.51 -4.53 14.35
N CYS A 184 -5.47 -5.81 13.98
CA CYS A 184 -6.35 -6.83 14.56
C CYS A 184 -6.22 -6.91 16.09
N TRP A 185 -5.00 -6.74 16.63
CA TRP A 185 -4.79 -6.72 18.07
C TRP A 185 -5.37 -5.47 18.73
N VAL A 186 -5.16 -4.28 18.14
CA VAL A 186 -5.74 -3.01 18.63
C VAL A 186 -7.26 -3.07 18.58
N ASP A 187 -7.82 -3.56 17.49
CA ASP A 187 -9.27 -3.62 17.29
C ASP A 187 -9.94 -4.61 18.26
N ARG A 188 -9.32 -5.76 18.51
CA ARG A 188 -9.78 -6.68 19.57
C ARG A 188 -9.85 -5.99 20.93
N MET A 189 -8.91 -5.09 21.26
CA MET A 189 -8.99 -4.33 22.51
C MET A 189 -10.14 -3.32 22.48
N ALA A 190 -10.39 -2.68 21.33
CA ALA A 190 -11.49 -1.74 21.16
C ALA A 190 -12.87 -2.41 21.29
N LEU A 191 -13.04 -3.60 20.70
CA LEU A 191 -14.27 -4.40 20.80
C LEU A 191 -14.54 -4.85 22.24
N LYS A 192 -13.51 -5.28 22.98
CA LYS A 192 -13.65 -5.63 24.41
C LYS A 192 -14.11 -4.47 25.29
N GLU A 193 -13.71 -3.24 24.95
CA GLU A 193 -14.10 -2.01 25.65
C GLU A 193 -15.44 -1.43 25.14
N ASN A 194 -16.14 -2.16 24.25
CA ASN A 194 -17.40 -1.78 23.62
C ASN A 194 -17.32 -0.37 23.00
N ILE A 195 -16.21 -0.08 22.33
CA ILE A 195 -16.02 1.21 21.64
C ILE A 195 -16.86 1.27 20.38
N TRP A 196 -17.07 0.11 19.76
CA TRP A 196 -17.92 -0.06 18.61
C TRP A 196 -18.45 -1.49 18.58
N HIS A 197 -19.54 -1.71 17.85
CA HIS A 197 -20.22 -2.99 17.75
C HIS A 197 -20.49 -3.33 16.29
N ILE A 198 -20.23 -4.59 15.94
CA ILE A 198 -20.57 -5.13 14.62
C ILE A 198 -22.01 -5.63 14.64
N GLY A 199 -22.75 -5.39 13.56
CA GLY A 199 -24.12 -5.89 13.44
C GLY A 199 -24.12 -7.42 13.36
N GLU A 200 -24.57 -8.10 14.41
CA GLU A 200 -24.61 -9.58 14.50
C GLU A 200 -25.41 -10.23 13.35
N ASN A 201 -26.42 -9.52 12.84
CA ASN A 201 -27.27 -9.98 11.73
C ASN A 201 -26.65 -9.75 10.35
N THR A 202 -25.60 -8.94 10.24
CA THR A 202 -24.99 -8.52 8.97
C THR A 202 -23.62 -9.15 8.70
N MET A 203 -23.16 -10.01 9.61
CA MET A 203 -21.90 -10.76 9.51
C MET A 203 -22.11 -12.28 9.58
N LEU A 204 -21.12 -13.04 9.11
CA LEU A 204 -21.12 -14.51 9.09
C LEU A 204 -20.99 -15.14 10.48
N ASN A 205 -20.65 -14.36 11.51
CA ASN A 205 -20.42 -14.82 12.89
C ASN A 205 -19.29 -15.87 13.00
N ILE A 206 -18.30 -15.80 12.10
CA ILE A 206 -17.09 -16.63 12.15
C ILE A 206 -16.00 -15.81 12.84
N PHE A 207 -15.43 -16.31 13.92
CA PHE A 207 -14.42 -15.61 14.71
C PHE A 207 -13.05 -16.27 14.51
N VAL A 208 -12.03 -15.46 14.25
CA VAL A 208 -10.63 -15.93 14.13
C VAL A 208 -10.04 -16.16 15.52
N ILE A 209 -10.34 -15.24 16.43
CA ILE A 209 -9.97 -15.23 17.84
C ILE A 209 -11.21 -14.75 18.60
N GLU A 210 -11.34 -15.11 19.87
CA GLU A 210 -12.36 -14.55 20.77
C GLU A 210 -12.44 -13.02 20.63
N ASP A 211 -13.63 -12.54 20.27
CA ASP A 211 -13.99 -11.13 20.00
C ASP A 211 -13.45 -10.51 18.70
N LEU A 212 -12.90 -11.29 17.76
CA LEU A 212 -12.46 -10.78 16.45
C LEU A 212 -13.09 -11.56 15.28
N PRO A 213 -14.11 -10.96 14.60
CA PRO A 213 -14.70 -11.55 13.41
C PRO A 213 -13.72 -11.71 12.25
N LEU A 214 -13.96 -12.73 11.42
CA LEU A 214 -13.17 -13.03 10.23
C LEU A 214 -13.19 -11.88 9.23
N GLU A 215 -14.35 -11.27 9.02
CA GLU A 215 -14.54 -10.16 8.09
C GLU A 215 -13.72 -8.94 8.50
N GLU A 216 -13.53 -8.72 9.79
CA GLU A 216 -12.74 -7.60 10.30
C GLU A 216 -11.24 -7.84 10.11
N ALA A 217 -10.77 -9.05 10.44
CA ALA A 217 -9.40 -9.45 10.11
C ALA A 217 -9.12 -9.38 8.59
N LEU A 218 -10.12 -9.75 7.78
CA LEU A 218 -10.05 -9.66 6.32
C LEU A 218 -10.04 -8.19 5.85
N PHE A 219 -10.83 -7.32 6.46
CA PHE A 219 -10.84 -5.89 6.18
C PHE A 219 -9.46 -5.25 6.45
N PHE A 220 -8.85 -5.49 7.61
CA PHE A 220 -7.49 -5.01 7.89
C PHE A 220 -6.45 -5.61 6.94
N PHE A 221 -6.55 -6.90 6.63
CA PHE A 221 -5.63 -7.55 5.70
C PHE A 221 -5.70 -6.88 4.32
N ILE A 222 -6.91 -6.75 3.78
CA ILE A 222 -7.12 -6.25 2.43
C ILE A 222 -6.83 -4.75 2.32
N SER A 223 -7.25 -3.94 3.29
CA SER A 223 -6.91 -2.51 3.32
C SER A 223 -5.39 -2.30 3.34
N ASN A 224 -4.64 -3.12 4.10
CA ASN A 224 -3.18 -3.10 4.06
C ASN A 224 -2.60 -3.59 2.72
N VAL A 225 -3.22 -4.59 2.06
CA VAL A 225 -2.86 -4.98 0.67
C VAL A 225 -3.02 -3.79 -0.28
N ILE A 226 -4.14 -3.06 -0.21
CA ILE A 226 -4.41 -1.88 -1.06
C ILE A 226 -3.34 -0.82 -0.84
N ILE A 227 -3.01 -0.50 0.42
CA ILE A 227 -2.00 0.53 0.75
C ILE A 227 -0.62 0.13 0.21
N VAL A 228 -0.18 -1.11 0.46
CA VAL A 228 1.12 -1.60 -0.01
C VAL A 228 1.16 -1.70 -1.53
N LEU A 229 0.07 -2.17 -2.16
CA LEU A 229 -0.03 -2.23 -3.62
C LEU A 229 -0.04 -0.83 -4.25
N GLY A 230 -0.71 0.15 -3.63
CA GLY A 230 -0.66 1.55 -4.04
C GLY A 230 0.76 2.13 -3.92
N GLY A 231 1.46 1.83 -2.83
CA GLY A 231 2.86 2.21 -2.63
C GLY A 231 3.79 1.61 -3.68
N THR A 232 3.66 0.31 -3.96
CA THR A 232 4.44 -0.36 -5.01
C THR A 232 4.09 0.15 -6.41
N SER A 233 2.85 0.54 -6.66
CA SER A 233 2.43 1.17 -7.92
C SER A 233 3.17 2.48 -8.16
N PHE A 234 3.28 3.31 -7.12
CA PHE A 234 4.07 4.53 -7.15
C PHE A 234 5.57 4.23 -7.37
N ASP A 235 6.13 3.29 -6.62
CA ASP A 235 7.55 2.93 -6.70
C ASP A 235 7.93 2.37 -8.09
N LYS A 236 7.04 1.58 -8.70
CA LYS A 236 7.19 1.06 -10.06
C LYS A 236 7.15 2.19 -11.08
N ALA A 237 6.16 3.08 -11.01
CA ALA A 237 6.03 4.20 -11.94
C ALA A 237 7.24 5.15 -11.84
N ARG A 238 7.67 5.48 -10.63
CA ARG A 238 8.89 6.27 -10.37
C ARG A 238 10.14 5.55 -10.87
N GLY A 239 10.25 4.24 -10.63
CA GLY A 239 11.34 3.42 -11.14
C GLY A 239 11.47 3.46 -12.65
N ILE A 240 10.36 3.43 -13.38
CA ILE A 240 10.33 3.58 -14.84
C ILE A 240 10.83 4.97 -15.25
N ILE A 241 10.30 6.03 -14.64
CA ILE A 241 10.71 7.42 -14.93
C ILE A 241 12.21 7.62 -14.69
N GLU A 242 12.73 7.11 -13.59
CA GLU A 242 14.14 7.24 -13.20
C GLU A 242 15.09 6.41 -14.07
N THR A 243 14.62 5.28 -14.61
CA THR A 243 15.42 4.39 -15.46
C THR A 243 15.45 4.90 -16.90
N TYR A 244 14.31 5.33 -17.43
CA TYR A 244 14.13 5.66 -18.84
C TYR A 244 14.05 7.18 -19.06
N THR A 245 15.05 7.90 -18.57
CA THR A 245 15.06 9.39 -18.56
C THR A 245 14.99 10.06 -19.93
N LEU A 246 15.29 9.34 -21.01
CA LEU A 246 15.13 9.84 -22.38
C LEU A 246 13.66 9.90 -22.80
N GLU A 247 12.86 8.92 -22.36
CA GLU A 247 11.41 8.86 -22.61
C GLU A 247 10.63 9.70 -21.59
N TYR A 248 11.12 9.77 -20.35
CA TYR A 248 10.49 10.47 -19.24
C TYR A 248 11.35 11.65 -18.77
N GLN A 249 11.11 12.83 -19.34
CA GLN A 249 11.96 14.01 -19.14
C GLN A 249 11.67 14.77 -17.84
N GLN A 250 10.44 14.70 -17.31
CA GLN A 250 10.06 15.47 -16.13
C GLN A 250 10.61 14.83 -14.86
N ARG A 251 11.27 15.64 -14.04
CA ARG A 251 11.67 15.27 -12.68
C ARG A 251 10.50 15.46 -11.71
N PHE A 252 10.65 14.89 -10.51
CA PHE A 252 9.68 15.06 -9.43
C PHE A 252 9.33 16.54 -9.22
N SER A 253 8.08 16.89 -9.47
CA SER A 253 7.51 18.22 -9.31
C SER A 253 6.01 18.11 -9.04
N PHE A 254 5.45 19.08 -8.34
CA PHE A 254 4.01 19.16 -8.12
C PHE A 254 3.33 19.86 -9.32
N SER A 255 3.41 19.23 -10.49
CA SER A 255 2.89 19.76 -11.75
C SER A 255 1.99 18.74 -12.43
N TRP A 256 0.92 19.22 -13.10
CA TRP A 256 0.00 18.35 -13.84
C TRP A 256 0.71 17.49 -14.89
N THR A 257 1.77 18.02 -15.50
CA THR A 257 2.62 17.29 -16.45
C THR A 257 3.32 16.11 -15.81
N TYR A 258 3.84 16.26 -14.58
CA TYR A 258 4.43 15.16 -13.82
C TYR A 258 3.39 14.13 -13.41
N PHE A 259 2.19 14.53 -12.97
CA PHE A 259 1.09 13.59 -12.68
C PHE A 259 0.71 12.74 -13.90
N ARG A 260 0.58 13.38 -15.06
CA ARG A 260 0.33 12.67 -16.33
C ARG A 260 1.45 11.71 -16.65
N GLN A 261 2.71 12.13 -16.47
CA GLN A 261 3.89 11.28 -16.68
C GLN A 261 3.89 10.06 -15.74
N LEU A 262 3.56 10.26 -14.46
CA LEU A 262 3.46 9.21 -13.46
C LEU A 262 2.39 8.17 -13.84
N PHE A 263 1.23 8.64 -14.30
CA PHE A 263 0.16 7.76 -14.79
C PHE A 263 0.58 6.96 -16.02
N TRP A 264 1.25 7.58 -17.00
CA TRP A 264 1.78 6.86 -18.16
C TRP A 264 2.81 5.80 -17.78
N ALA A 265 3.73 6.13 -16.87
CA ALA A 265 4.72 5.17 -16.35
C ALA A 265 4.06 4.03 -15.56
N PHE A 266 2.99 4.32 -14.82
CA PHE A 266 2.17 3.30 -14.16
C PHE A 266 1.54 2.34 -15.16
N MET A 267 1.01 2.84 -16.29
CA MET A 267 0.39 2.02 -17.34
C MET A 267 1.41 1.30 -18.24
N ALA A 268 2.65 1.79 -18.32
CA ALA A 268 3.70 1.21 -19.15
C ALA A 268 3.99 -0.24 -18.74
N SER A 269 4.00 -1.15 -19.71
CA SER A 269 4.32 -2.56 -19.45
C SER A 269 5.83 -2.77 -19.51
N GLU A 270 6.38 -3.41 -18.48
CA GLU A 270 7.83 -3.55 -18.27
C GLU A 270 8.54 -4.22 -19.45
N TYR A 271 7.93 -5.24 -20.04
CA TYR A 271 8.49 -5.98 -21.18
C TYR A 271 8.57 -5.16 -22.48
N ASN A 272 7.85 -4.03 -22.60
CA ASN A 272 7.97 -3.13 -23.75
C ASN A 272 9.18 -2.19 -23.63
N MET A 273 9.74 -2.05 -22.43
CA MET A 273 10.83 -1.12 -22.19
C MET A 273 12.18 -1.72 -22.61
N PRO A 274 13.14 -0.92 -23.08
CA PRO A 274 14.47 -1.41 -23.47
C PRO A 274 15.16 -2.16 -22.31
N GLN A 275 15.46 -3.44 -22.52
CA GLN A 275 16.12 -4.29 -21.52
C GLN A 275 17.62 -3.96 -21.36
N ILE A 276 18.24 -3.32 -22.35
CA ILE A 276 19.66 -2.97 -22.32
C ILE A 276 20.01 -2.08 -21.12
N VAL A 277 19.17 -1.08 -20.84
CA VAL A 277 19.38 -0.12 -19.75
C VAL A 277 19.41 -0.81 -18.39
N THR A 278 18.50 -1.76 -18.14
CA THR A 278 18.45 -2.47 -16.86
C THR A 278 19.54 -3.52 -16.72
N LYS A 279 19.96 -4.15 -17.83
CA LYS A 279 21.15 -5.02 -17.86
C LYS A 279 22.43 -4.25 -17.51
N ASP A 280 22.61 -3.06 -18.07
CA ASP A 280 23.77 -2.21 -17.82
C ASP A 280 23.81 -1.73 -16.36
N ILE A 281 22.66 -1.31 -15.81
CA ILE A 281 22.54 -0.96 -14.39
C ILE A 281 22.87 -2.15 -13.49
N LYS A 282 22.34 -3.34 -13.80
CA LYS A 282 22.62 -4.56 -13.05
C LYS A 282 24.11 -4.91 -13.06
N LYS A 283 24.74 -4.87 -14.23
CA LYS A 283 26.19 -5.12 -14.40
C LYS A 283 27.02 -4.13 -13.58
N SER A 284 26.63 -2.85 -13.60
CA SER A 284 27.34 -1.80 -12.87
C SER A 284 27.25 -1.99 -11.35
N ILE A 285 26.08 -2.43 -10.85
CA ILE A 285 25.92 -2.79 -9.43
C ILE A 285 26.78 -4.00 -9.05
N GLU A 286 26.87 -5.02 -9.92
CA GLU A 286 27.71 -6.21 -9.68
C GLU A 286 29.20 -5.84 -9.57
N ILE A 287 29.68 -4.95 -10.44
CA ILE A 287 31.05 -4.44 -10.39
C ILE A 287 31.32 -3.73 -9.06
N ILE A 288 30.42 -2.87 -8.60
CA ILE A 288 30.59 -2.14 -7.33
C ILE A 288 30.51 -3.08 -6.13
N LYS A 289 29.65 -4.09 -6.17
CA LYS A 289 29.58 -5.13 -5.15
C LYS A 289 30.90 -5.88 -5.01
N ALA A 290 31.57 -6.18 -6.13
CA ALA A 290 32.88 -6.79 -6.12
C ALA A 290 33.98 -5.83 -5.64
N ALA A 291 33.92 -4.55 -6.06
CA ALA A 291 34.95 -3.57 -5.76
C ALA A 291 34.92 -3.04 -4.31
N SER A 292 33.74 -2.82 -3.73
CA SER A 292 33.63 -2.31 -2.36
C SER A 292 32.31 -2.63 -1.67
N LYS A 293 32.43 -3.35 -0.54
CA LYS A 293 31.30 -3.64 0.36
C LYS A 293 30.72 -2.37 1.00
N SER A 294 31.57 -1.39 1.35
CA SER A 294 31.14 -0.13 1.96
C SER A 294 30.32 0.73 0.99
N PHE A 295 30.77 0.84 -0.27
CA PHE A 295 29.99 1.54 -1.30
C PHE A 295 28.68 0.82 -1.62
N THR A 296 28.66 -0.50 -1.58
CA THR A 296 27.42 -1.28 -1.74
C THR A 296 26.39 -0.91 -0.67
N ILE A 297 26.79 -0.87 0.61
CA ILE A 297 25.90 -0.51 1.72
C ILE A 297 25.43 0.95 1.58
N ALA A 298 26.35 1.87 1.27
CA ALA A 298 26.01 3.27 1.04
C ALA A 298 25.05 3.46 -0.15
N SER A 299 25.16 2.62 -1.19
CA SER A 299 24.30 2.70 -2.37
C SER A 299 22.82 2.43 -2.05
N PHE A 300 22.52 1.63 -1.02
CA PHE A 300 21.13 1.41 -0.57
C PHE A 300 20.51 2.62 0.14
N LEU A 301 21.32 3.58 0.61
CA LEU A 301 20.84 4.83 1.19
C LEU A 301 20.33 5.79 0.10
N PHE A 302 20.86 5.70 -1.10
CA PHE A 302 20.44 6.50 -2.26
C PHE A 302 19.45 5.70 -3.10
N GLN A 303 18.15 5.95 -2.92
CA GLN A 303 17.13 5.44 -3.84
C GLN A 303 17.49 5.85 -5.28
N SER A 304 17.22 4.93 -6.21
CA SER A 304 17.45 4.95 -7.65
C SER A 304 17.34 6.31 -8.36
N GLY A 305 17.99 6.39 -9.52
CA GLY A 305 17.96 7.56 -10.42
C GLY A 305 19.37 8.08 -10.73
N LYS A 306 19.43 9.26 -11.38
CA LYS A 306 20.70 9.86 -11.82
C LYS A 306 21.75 9.92 -10.73
N LYS A 307 21.42 10.27 -9.47
CA LYS A 307 22.41 10.30 -8.38
C LYS A 307 23.03 8.93 -8.08
N PHE A 308 22.25 7.85 -8.14
CA PHE A 308 22.76 6.49 -7.95
C PHE A 308 23.64 6.08 -9.14
N VAL A 309 23.17 6.31 -10.38
CA VAL A 309 23.92 6.01 -11.60
C VAL A 309 25.19 6.87 -11.73
N ASP A 310 25.14 8.15 -11.35
CA ASP A 310 26.26 9.08 -11.33
C ASP A 310 27.28 8.68 -10.26
N ILE A 311 26.84 8.25 -9.06
CA ILE A 311 27.73 7.69 -8.04
C ILE A 311 28.37 6.40 -8.57
N ILE A 312 27.61 5.54 -9.24
CA ILE A 312 28.13 4.31 -9.85
C ILE A 312 29.20 4.64 -10.89
N PHE A 313 28.92 5.55 -11.83
CA PHE A 313 29.88 5.96 -12.86
C PHE A 313 31.11 6.65 -12.27
N LEU A 314 30.94 7.51 -11.25
CA LEU A 314 32.04 8.15 -10.54
C LEU A 314 32.90 7.13 -9.78
N SER A 315 32.28 6.13 -9.16
CA SER A 315 32.99 5.06 -8.43
C SER A 315 33.79 4.16 -9.38
N ILE A 316 33.21 3.82 -10.53
CA ILE A 316 33.91 3.05 -11.58
C ILE A 316 35.09 3.85 -12.15
N ARG A 317 34.95 5.17 -12.33
CA ARG A 317 36.02 6.03 -12.87
C ARG A 317 37.20 6.22 -11.91
N HIS A 318 36.99 6.05 -10.61
CA HIS A 318 38.02 6.19 -9.58
C HIS A 318 38.54 4.86 -9.02
N SER A 319 37.97 3.73 -9.42
CA SER A 319 38.52 2.40 -9.10
C SER A 319 39.78 2.17 -9.95
N PRO A 320 40.97 1.97 -9.34
CA PRO A 320 42.14 1.53 -10.09
C PRO A 320 41.89 0.09 -10.53
N LEU A 321 41.66 -0.11 -11.83
CA LEU A 321 41.79 -1.41 -12.47
C LEU A 321 43.26 -1.68 -12.80
#